data_AF-B9SPG8-F1
#
_entry.id   AF-B9SPG8-F1
#
_cell.length_a   1.000
_cell.length_b   1.000
_cell.length_c   1.000
_cell.angle_alpha   90.00
_cell.angle_beta   90.00
_cell.angle_gamma   90.00
#
_symmetry.space_group_name_H-M   'P 1'
#
loop_
_entity.id
_entity.type
_entity.pdbx_description
1 polymer ?
#
loop_
_entity_poly.entity_id
_entity_poly.type
_entity_poly.pdbx_seq_one_letter_code
_entity_poly.pdbx_strand_id
1 'polypeptide(L)'
;MADYIESDECVKACGVDRNSVGISSDALLEPQFTAKLCSPACYQKCSNIVDLYFNLAAGEGAFLPDLCDASRTNPHRSMIQLMSSGVAPGPITSEASAALVGAPASAPM
;
A
#
# COMPACT_ATOMS: atom_id res chain seq x y z
N MET A 1 5.38 12.81 25.41
CA MET A 1 5.15 12.73 23.95
C MET A 1 3.75 13.30 23.73
N ALA A 2 3.59 14.36 22.97
CA ALA A 2 2.25 14.85 22.66
C ALA A 2 1.64 13.85 21.68
N ASP A 3 0.66 13.09 22.15
CA ASP A 3 -0.24 12.30 21.32
C ASP A 3 -1.00 13.31 20.44
N TYR A 4 -0.44 13.63 19.27
CA TYR A 4 -1.05 14.54 18.32
C TYR A 4 -2.20 13.79 17.66
N ILE A 5 -3.34 13.82 18.35
CA ILE A 5 -4.59 13.29 17.81
C ILE A 5 -4.95 14.17 16.61
N GLU A 6 -5.02 13.54 15.44
CA GLU A 6 -5.41 14.22 14.20
C GLU A 6 -6.81 14.84 14.35
N SER A 7 -7.03 16.02 13.76
CA SER A 7 -8.30 16.74 13.87
C SER A 7 -9.45 16.04 13.15
N ASP A 8 -10.69 16.32 13.54
CA ASP A 8 -11.88 15.80 12.84
C ASP A 8 -11.93 16.22 11.36
N GLU A 9 -11.29 17.33 11.02
CA GLU A 9 -11.11 17.77 9.63
C GLU A 9 -10.30 16.76 8.83
N CYS A 10 -9.19 16.27 9.40
CA CYS A 10 -8.36 15.26 8.78
C CYS A 10 -9.01 13.88 8.75
N VAL A 11 -9.71 13.49 9.82
CA VAL A 11 -10.52 12.26 9.87
C VAL A 11 -11.51 12.26 8.69
N LYS A 12 -12.22 13.37 8.48
CA LYS A 12 -13.16 13.52 7.37
C LYS A 12 -12.48 13.57 6.00
N ALA A 13 -11.37 14.31 5.88
CA ALA A 13 -10.64 14.47 4.61
C ALA A 13 -10.03 13.15 4.13
N CYS A 14 -9.45 12.38 5.04
CA CYS A 14 -8.84 11.09 4.75
C CYS A 14 -9.87 9.95 4.69
N GLY A 15 -11.11 10.17 5.14
CA GLY A 15 -12.15 9.15 5.15
C GLY A 15 -11.93 8.06 6.19
N VAL A 16 -11.28 8.40 7.30
CA VAL A 16 -11.01 7.51 8.43
C VAL A 16 -12.12 7.71 9.46
N ASP A 17 -12.42 6.69 10.27
CA ASP A 17 -13.42 6.76 11.34
C ASP A 17 -12.79 6.56 12.72
N ARG A 18 -12.95 7.53 13.62
CA ARG A 18 -12.42 7.46 15.01
C ARG A 18 -13.11 6.38 15.85
N ASN A 19 -14.29 5.93 15.40
CA ASN A 19 -15.07 4.89 16.04
C ASN A 19 -14.71 3.47 15.55
N SER A 20 -13.83 3.35 14.55
CA SER A 20 -13.35 2.05 14.10
C SER A 20 -12.39 1.45 15.14
N VAL A 21 -12.59 0.17 15.47
CA VAL A 21 -11.68 -0.56 16.36
C VAL A 21 -10.68 -1.30 15.48
N GLY A 22 -9.48 -0.73 15.36
CA GLY A 22 -8.41 -1.27 14.53
C GLY A 22 -8.38 -0.70 13.11
N ILE A 23 -7.26 -0.98 12.45
CA ILE A 23 -6.96 -0.53 11.08
C ILE A 23 -6.82 -1.80 10.24
N SER A 24 -7.68 -1.94 9.24
CA SER A 24 -7.57 -3.02 8.27
C SER A 24 -6.82 -2.51 7.06
N SER A 25 -5.77 -3.23 6.67
CA SER A 25 -5.03 -2.89 5.45
C SER A 25 -5.88 -3.05 4.18
N ASP A 26 -6.92 -3.88 4.23
CA ASP A 26 -7.93 -4.03 3.18
C ASP A 26 -8.59 -2.70 2.79
N ALA A 27 -8.59 -1.69 3.69
CA ALA A 27 -9.06 -0.35 3.35
C ALA A 27 -8.29 0.26 2.16
N LEU A 28 -7.00 -0.05 1.98
CA LEU A 28 -6.20 0.42 0.84
C LEU A 28 -6.63 -0.19 -0.49
N LEU A 29 -7.33 -1.34 -0.46
CA LEU A 29 -7.95 -1.95 -1.63
C LEU A 29 -9.24 -1.22 -2.01
N GLU A 30 -9.93 -0.58 -1.07
CA GLU A 30 -11.18 0.11 -1.34
C GLU A 30 -10.94 1.43 -2.10
N PRO A 31 -11.43 1.57 -3.34
CA PRO A 31 -11.03 2.67 -4.22
C PRO A 31 -11.59 4.00 -3.72
N GLN A 32 -12.72 3.97 -3.00
CA GLN A 32 -13.31 5.15 -2.36
C GLN A 32 -12.45 5.65 -1.19
N PHE A 33 -11.89 4.74 -0.40
CA PHE A 33 -11.00 5.08 0.69
C PHE A 33 -9.68 5.64 0.15
N THR A 34 -9.04 4.92 -0.77
CA THR A 34 -7.77 5.34 -1.38
C THR A 34 -7.91 6.68 -2.10
N ALA A 35 -9.04 6.96 -2.76
CA ALA A 35 -9.29 8.28 -3.35
C ALA A 35 -9.33 9.42 -2.32
N LYS A 36 -9.91 9.19 -1.14
CA LYS A 36 -9.93 10.18 -0.05
C LYS A 36 -8.56 10.34 0.59
N LEU A 37 -7.89 9.23 0.89
CA LEU A 37 -6.53 9.22 1.45
C LEU A 37 -5.53 9.94 0.54
N CYS A 38 -5.60 9.69 -0.76
CA CYS A 38 -4.73 10.29 -1.78
C CYS A 38 -5.20 11.67 -2.26
N SER A 39 -6.29 12.19 -1.71
CA SER A 39 -6.75 13.55 -1.98
C SER A 39 -5.73 14.56 -1.44
N PRO A 40 -5.54 15.72 -2.09
CA PRO A 40 -4.59 16.73 -1.59
C PRO A 40 -4.98 17.26 -0.21
N ALA A 41 -6.27 17.22 0.15
CA ALA A 41 -6.76 17.63 1.46
C ALA A 41 -6.26 16.71 2.58
N CYS A 42 -6.15 15.40 2.33
CA CYS A 42 -5.58 14.46 3.29
C CYS A 42 -4.05 14.40 3.15
N TYR A 43 -3.55 14.08 1.96
CA TYR A 43 -2.15 13.74 1.70
C TYR A 43 -1.16 14.85 2.08
N GLN A 44 -1.56 16.12 1.96
CA GLN A 44 -0.68 17.26 2.23
C GLN A 44 -0.91 17.93 3.59
N LYS A 45 -2.05 17.68 4.25
CA LYS A 45 -2.43 18.39 5.48
C LYS A 45 -2.55 17.50 6.71
N CYS A 46 -2.59 16.18 6.54
CA CYS A 46 -2.87 15.22 7.60
C CYS A 46 -1.72 14.21 7.71
N SER A 47 -0.58 14.67 8.21
CA SER A 47 0.66 13.90 8.19
C SER A 47 0.60 12.65 9.08
N ASN A 48 -0.14 12.66 10.19
CA ASN A 48 -0.17 11.51 11.09
C ASN A 48 -0.99 10.35 10.49
N ILE A 49 -2.15 10.65 9.89
CA ILE A 49 -2.95 9.66 9.17
C ILE A 49 -2.19 9.14 7.96
N VAL A 50 -1.57 10.03 7.17
CA VAL A 50 -0.81 9.62 5.98
C VAL A 50 0.36 8.71 6.36
N ASP A 51 1.11 9.06 7.41
CA ASP A 51 2.23 8.24 7.90
C ASP A 51 1.77 6.87 8.41
N LEU A 52 0.64 6.81 9.11
CA LEU A 52 0.03 5.56 9.56
C LEU A 52 -0.26 4.62 8.38
N TYR A 53 -0.95 5.11 7.34
CA TYR A 53 -1.27 4.30 6.16
C TYR A 53 -0.06 4.04 5.26
N PHE A 54 0.94 4.93 5.26
CA PHE A 54 2.21 4.71 4.58
C PHE A 54 2.94 3.50 5.16
N ASN A 55 3.07 3.47 6.49
CA ASN A 55 3.70 2.35 7.20
C ASN A 55 2.87 1.06 7.06
N LEU A 56 1.53 1.18 7.06
CA LEU A 56 0.64 0.04 6.83
C LEU A 56 0.87 -0.56 5.44
N ALA A 57 0.85 0.27 4.39
CA ALA A 57 1.13 -0.15 3.01
C ALA A 57 2.52 -0.80 2.89
N ALA A 58 3.54 -0.20 3.52
CA ALA A 58 4.89 -0.75 3.53
C ALA A 58 4.96 -2.13 4.21
N GLY A 59 4.18 -2.33 5.28
CA GLY A 59 4.00 -3.62 5.94
C GLY A 59 3.36 -4.69 5.05
N GLU A 60 2.63 -4.28 4.01
CA GLU A 60 2.04 -5.16 2.99
C GLU A 60 2.93 -5.33 1.74
N GLY A 61 4.10 -4.70 1.71
CA GLY A 61 4.96 -4.69 0.53
C GLY A 61 4.49 -3.73 -0.58
N ALA A 62 3.59 -2.80 -0.27
CA ALA A 62 3.14 -1.75 -1.18
C ALA A 62 3.74 -0.38 -0.82
N PHE A 63 3.81 0.51 -1.81
CA PHE A 63 4.27 1.89 -1.59
C PHE A 63 3.08 2.84 -1.77
N LEU A 64 2.72 3.56 -0.69
CA LEU A 64 1.55 4.44 -0.68
C LEU A 64 1.58 5.52 -1.79
N PRO A 65 2.72 6.19 -2.08
CA PRO A 65 2.80 7.14 -3.20
C PRO A 65 2.46 6.51 -4.56
N ASP A 66 2.97 5.30 -4.83
CA ASP A 66 2.66 4.57 -6.08
C ASP A 66 1.17 4.22 -6.16
N LEU A 67 0.56 3.84 -5.03
CA LEU A 67 -0.89 3.63 -4.95
C LEU A 67 -1.68 4.91 -5.20
N CYS A 68 -1.22 6.04 -4.68
CA CYS A 68 -1.85 7.32 -4.93
C CYS A 68 -1.74 7.77 -6.40
N ASP A 69 -0.60 7.53 -7.05
CA ASP A 69 -0.44 7.83 -8.48
C ASP A 69 -1.24 6.86 -9.37
N ALA A 70 -1.27 5.57 -9.01
CA ALA A 70 -2.09 4.58 -9.67
C ALA A 70 -3.59 4.90 -9.52
N SER A 71 -4.04 5.34 -8.35
CA SER A 71 -5.47 5.65 -8.12
C SER A 71 -5.93 6.88 -8.91
N ARG A 72 -5.05 7.86 -9.12
CA ARG A 72 -5.31 9.06 -9.93
C ARG A 72 -5.36 8.77 -11.43
N THR A 73 -4.50 7.87 -11.91
CA THR A 73 -4.42 7.53 -13.33
C THR A 73 -5.42 6.45 -13.73
N ASN A 74 -5.55 5.38 -12.93
CA ASN A 74 -6.46 4.26 -13.14
C ASN A 74 -6.80 3.53 -11.82
N PRO A 75 -7.94 3.84 -11.16
CA PRO A 75 -8.29 3.25 -9.87
C PRO A 75 -8.41 1.71 -9.93
N HIS A 76 -8.82 1.14 -11.05
CA HIS A 76 -8.91 -0.31 -11.27
C HIS A 76 -7.54 -1.02 -11.27
N ARG A 77 -6.45 -0.32 -11.63
CA ARG A 77 -5.08 -0.89 -11.69
C ARG A 77 -4.43 -0.96 -10.31
N SER A 78 -4.81 -0.05 -9.42
CA SER A 78 -4.27 0.07 -8.06
C SER A 78 -4.53 -1.19 -7.23
N MET A 79 -5.75 -1.74 -7.33
CA MET A 79 -6.12 -3.01 -6.67
C MET A 79 -5.26 -4.19 -7.14
N ILE A 80 -5.01 -4.30 -8.44
CA ILE A 80 -4.24 -5.43 -9.01
C ILE A 80 -2.80 -5.40 -8.47
N GLN A 81 -2.24 -4.21 -8.24
CA GLN A 81 -0.88 -4.08 -7.75
C GLN A 81 -0.77 -4.49 -6.27
N LEU A 82 -1.72 -4.10 -5.41
CA LEU A 82 -1.78 -4.58 -4.01
C LEU A 82 -1.97 -6.11 -3.93
N MET A 83 -2.88 -6.67 -4.75
CA MET A 83 -3.12 -8.12 -4.74
C MET A 83 -1.99 -8.95 -5.38
N SER A 84 -1.20 -8.33 -6.27
CA SER A 84 -0.09 -9.00 -6.97
C SER A 84 1.26 -8.78 -6.29
N SER A 85 1.34 -7.94 -5.24
CA SER A 85 2.57 -7.64 -4.50
C SER A 85 2.84 -8.66 -3.39
N GLY A 86 2.74 -9.94 -3.71
CA GLY A 86 3.43 -11.01 -2.98
C GLY A 86 4.90 -11.14 -3.40
N VAL A 87 5.53 -10.04 -3.81
CA VAL A 87 6.92 -10.04 -4.28
C VAL A 87 7.81 -9.50 -3.18
N ALA A 88 8.38 -10.43 -2.41
CA ALA A 88 9.49 -10.13 -1.52
C ALA A 88 10.62 -9.45 -2.31
N PRO A 89 11.23 -8.36 -1.82
CA PRO A 89 12.40 -7.77 -2.47
C PRO A 89 13.53 -8.79 -2.39
N GLY A 90 13.78 -9.50 -3.49
CA GLY A 90 14.98 -10.34 -3.63
C GLY A 90 16.23 -9.46 -3.54
N PRO A 91 17.33 -9.98 -2.98
CA PRO A 91 18.53 -9.18 -2.76
C PRO A 91 19.11 -8.73 -4.10
N ILE A 92 19.26 -7.41 -4.24
CA ILE A 92 20.01 -6.80 -5.33
C ILE A 92 21.46 -7.28 -5.29
N THR A 93 21.83 -8.18 -6.20
CA THR A 93 23.23 -8.40 -6.56
C THR A 93 23.38 -8.18 -8.05
N SER A 94 24.12 -7.10 -8.36
CA SER A 94 24.64 -6.82 -9.70
C SER A 94 25.61 -7.93 -10.08
N GLU A 95 25.36 -8.61 -11.20
CA GLU A 95 26.30 -8.82 -12.31
C GLU A 95 25.89 -10.03 -13.17
N ALA A 96 25.69 -9.74 -14.46
CA ALA A 96 25.85 -10.54 -15.67
C ALA A 96 25.81 -12.09 -15.64
N SER A 97 24.89 -12.60 -16.48
CA SER A 97 25.08 -13.72 -17.43
C SER A 97 25.09 -15.17 -16.92
N ALA A 98 24.05 -15.91 -17.35
CA ALA A 98 24.01 -17.32 -17.80
C ALA A 98 22.72 -17.99 -17.26
N ALA A 99 21.66 -18.11 -18.06
CA ALA A 99 21.42 -19.20 -19.01
C ALA A 99 21.14 -20.56 -18.31
N LEU A 100 19.88 -21.02 -18.45
CA LEU A 100 19.39 -22.42 -18.44
C LEU A 100 19.53 -23.11 -17.07
N VAL A 101 18.56 -23.85 -16.51
CA VAL A 101 18.05 -25.14 -16.97
C VAL A 101 16.77 -25.45 -16.17
N GLY A 102 15.68 -25.80 -16.87
CA GLY A 102 14.51 -26.41 -16.25
C GLY A 102 14.83 -27.82 -15.76
N ALA A 103 14.57 -28.10 -14.48
CA ALA A 103 14.76 -29.42 -13.89
C ALA A 103 13.53 -30.30 -14.15
N PRO A 104 13.67 -31.54 -14.65
CA PRO A 104 12.59 -32.52 -14.64
C PRO A 104 12.60 -33.25 -13.28
N ALA A 105 11.45 -33.31 -12.61
CA ALA A 105 11.26 -34.19 -11.46
C ALA A 105 10.79 -35.56 -11.97
N SER A 106 11.65 -36.58 -11.82
CA SER A 106 11.27 -38.00 -11.97
C SER A 106 10.75 -38.56 -10.65
N ALA A 107 9.79 -39.48 -10.77
CA ALA A 107 9.00 -40.16 -9.73
C ALA A 107 9.83 -41.02 -8.73
N PRO A 108 9.17 -41.66 -7.74
CA PRO A 108 9.04 -43.12 -7.89
C PRO A 108 7.76 -43.78 -7.31
N MET A 109 7.47 -44.95 -7.91
CA MET A 109 6.74 -46.18 -7.52
C MET A 109 5.45 -46.10 -6.71
#